data_AF-A0A3M1MYM4-F1
#
_entry.id   AF-A0A3M1MYM4-F1
#
_cell.length_a   1.000
_cell.length_b   1.000
_cell.length_c   1.000
_cell.angle_alpha   90.00
_cell.angle_beta   90.00
_cell.angle_gamma   90.00
#
_symmetry.space_group_name_H-M   'P 1'
#
loop_
_entity.id
_entity.type
_entity.pdbx_description
1 polymer ?
#
loop_
_entity_poly.entity_id
_entity_poly.type
_entity_poly.pdbx_seq_one_letter_code
_entity_poly.pdbx_strand_id
1 'polypeptide(L)'
;MPRLCVTLLLTLWLGLASSASAVQLPGSLDTPPATDREVYDDGLSAWEQGRQDDALRLLRGLVVSSPQSVFSGQAALVLARIFYLQDSLEEARLYLDRAGDRAGTVEYQLIQAALAVAEGRASEGLPRLRSIHPVDLGPRDRYLRARALARALDASGESLEAVLVLHQAVDDAEGLLEDDDRSLQQEAHRLLAALDDSELREAGFMLRGTAVGQIARLLEAERLVSSGDEAAALELVRQLVFEPVAFAYKRDAVLLLDRLTGQPWLQRAVGVMLPLSGRYAAFGELVRRGMELAREVHGQDSVRFLYVDVAEADVALEVDRLANEERVMALAGPITGNRAFEAARQAQFQRLPILSLAQRDGIPQLGEYVFRNSLTSRLQARALARYAVERMGYESFGILRPQSRLGEEFARVFTEEVEALGALVVDEEIYPVDATDFRVQIKHLMGEDPERPDDPADWSEEEQIEDLFVPDFPPVCFDALFIPDYADKIELIAPQLPFYGIKDVPLLGINGWNDPDLLRHAGRYVEGAVFADGFFRYSPYPFVQDFVHRYTEVYGEEPSI
;
A
#
# COMPACT_ATOMS: atom_id res chain seq x y z
N MET A 1 53.58 19.01 -58.73
CA MET A 1 52.56 19.38 -59.75
C MET A 1 51.51 18.27 -59.79
N PRO A 2 50.19 18.54 -59.76
CA PRO A 2 49.42 19.57 -59.06
C PRO A 2 48.32 18.98 -58.10
N ARG A 3 47.96 19.70 -57.01
CA ARG A 3 46.62 20.31 -56.66
C ARG A 3 45.52 19.35 -56.17
N LEU A 4 45.04 19.42 -54.92
CA LEU A 4 44.18 20.43 -54.24
C LEU A 4 42.68 20.40 -54.67
N CYS A 5 41.85 20.18 -53.64
CA CYS A 5 40.64 20.96 -53.30
C CYS A 5 39.23 20.62 -53.86
N VAL A 6 38.33 20.28 -52.91
CA VAL A 6 37.16 21.10 -52.47
C VAL A 6 35.79 20.85 -53.12
N THR A 7 34.85 20.41 -52.25
CA THR A 7 33.37 20.69 -52.16
C THR A 7 32.43 20.26 -53.29
N LEU A 8 31.14 19.94 -53.14
CA LEU A 8 30.15 19.74 -52.05
C LEU A 8 28.79 19.69 -52.79
N LEU A 9 27.88 18.73 -52.53
CA LEU A 9 26.42 18.85 -52.77
C LEU A 9 25.61 17.62 -52.28
N LEU A 10 25.11 17.71 -51.05
CA LEU A 10 23.69 17.55 -50.60
C LEU A 10 22.66 17.13 -51.68
N THR A 11 21.84 16.07 -51.59
CA THR A 11 20.67 15.90 -50.68
C THR A 11 19.96 14.52 -50.85
N LEU A 12 19.51 13.96 -49.71
CA LEU A 12 18.29 13.16 -49.38
C LEU A 12 17.96 11.72 -49.89
N TRP A 13 17.70 10.86 -48.88
CA TRP A 13 16.75 9.70 -48.74
C TRP A 13 17.14 8.35 -49.40
N LEU A 14 17.08 7.14 -48.80
CA LEU A 14 16.40 6.49 -47.64
C LEU A 14 17.24 5.25 -47.20
N GLY A 15 17.37 4.91 -45.89
CA GLY A 15 16.71 3.76 -45.21
C GLY A 15 17.38 2.39 -45.51
N LEU A 16 17.92 1.59 -44.58
CA LEU A 16 17.37 1.13 -43.30
C LEU A 16 18.51 0.72 -42.34
N ALA A 17 18.23 0.93 -41.05
CA ALA A 17 19.12 0.77 -39.92
C ALA A 17 19.37 -0.71 -39.55
N SER A 18 20.64 -1.01 -39.29
CA SER A 18 21.08 -2.14 -38.48
C SER A 18 21.33 -1.58 -37.07
N SER A 19 20.56 -2.03 -36.09
CA SER A 19 20.81 -1.76 -34.67
C SER A 19 21.02 -3.09 -33.97
N ALA A 20 22.29 -3.44 -33.78
CA ALA A 20 22.69 -4.43 -32.80
C ALA A 20 22.37 -3.89 -31.41
N SER A 21 21.51 -4.59 -30.66
CA SER A 21 21.22 -4.26 -29.26
C SER A 21 22.42 -4.63 -28.41
N ALA A 22 23.16 -3.62 -27.97
CA ALA A 22 24.24 -3.79 -27.02
C ALA A 22 23.68 -4.09 -25.62
N VAL A 23 24.37 -4.98 -24.90
CA VAL A 23 24.14 -5.32 -23.50
C VAL A 23 24.10 -4.06 -22.63
N GLN A 24 22.99 -3.85 -21.91
CA GLN A 24 22.82 -2.74 -20.97
C GLN A 24 23.34 -3.19 -19.59
N LEU A 25 24.49 -2.63 -19.18
CA LEU A 25 25.00 -2.76 -17.81
C LEU A 25 24.16 -1.89 -16.85
N PRO A 26 24.05 -2.24 -15.56
CA PRO A 26 23.27 -1.46 -14.60
C PRO A 26 23.89 -0.06 -14.45
N GLY A 27 23.14 0.96 -14.87
CA GLY A 27 23.56 2.36 -14.86
C GLY A 27 23.60 3.04 -16.23
N SER A 28 22.76 2.66 -17.20
CA SER A 28 22.67 3.38 -18.47
C SER A 28 22.09 4.78 -18.27
N LEU A 29 22.84 5.76 -18.76
CA LEU A 29 22.54 7.19 -18.82
C LEU A 29 21.49 7.48 -19.91
N ASP A 30 20.35 6.79 -19.89
CA ASP A 30 19.26 6.98 -20.86
C ASP A 30 18.18 7.96 -20.39
N THR A 31 18.27 8.49 -19.17
CA THR A 31 17.52 9.70 -18.79
C THR A 31 18.27 10.92 -19.33
N PRO A 32 17.66 11.76 -20.19
CA PRO A 32 18.25 13.06 -20.53
C PRO A 32 18.59 13.82 -19.24
N PRO A 33 19.69 14.59 -19.20
CA PRO A 33 20.06 15.33 -18.00
C PRO A 33 18.91 16.27 -17.63
N ALA A 34 18.37 16.11 -16.42
CA ALA A 34 17.30 16.95 -15.92
C ALA A 34 17.73 18.42 -15.98
N THR A 35 16.88 19.26 -16.56
CA THR A 35 17.05 20.70 -16.59
C THR A 35 16.95 21.26 -15.16
N ASP A 36 17.57 22.42 -14.89
CA ASP A 36 17.47 23.10 -13.59
C ASP A 36 16.00 23.29 -13.13
N ARG A 37 15.09 23.49 -14.09
CA ARG A 37 13.65 23.61 -13.83
C ARG A 37 13.05 22.29 -13.36
N GLU A 38 13.33 21.19 -14.07
CA GLU A 38 12.83 19.86 -13.71
C GLU A 38 13.35 19.45 -12.32
N VAL A 39 14.63 19.68 -12.03
CA VAL A 39 15.21 19.41 -10.71
C VAL A 39 14.51 20.23 -9.61
N TYR A 40 14.20 21.49 -9.88
CA TYR A 40 13.45 22.33 -8.95
C TYR A 40 12.01 21.84 -8.75
N ASP A 41 11.29 21.60 -9.84
CA ASP A 41 9.88 21.18 -9.82
C ASP A 41 9.75 19.81 -9.10
N ASP A 42 10.66 18.87 -9.36
CA ASP A 42 10.72 17.57 -8.67
C ASP A 42 11.07 17.72 -7.18
N GLY A 43 12.00 18.62 -6.86
CA GLY A 43 12.39 18.91 -5.48
C GLY A 43 11.26 19.57 -4.68
N LEU A 44 10.52 20.50 -5.30
CA LEU A 44 9.35 21.15 -4.71
C LEU A 44 8.22 20.13 -4.50
N SER A 45 7.91 19.33 -5.52
CA SER A 45 6.91 18.26 -5.45
C SER A 45 7.24 17.23 -4.38
N ALA A 46 8.51 16.84 -4.25
CA ALA A 46 8.97 15.97 -3.18
C ALA A 46 8.72 16.59 -1.78
N TRP A 47 8.99 17.88 -1.61
CA TRP A 47 8.71 18.58 -0.36
C TRP A 47 7.22 18.65 -0.06
N GLU A 48 6.39 18.97 -1.04
CA GLU A 48 4.92 19.05 -0.89
C GLU A 48 4.31 17.70 -0.51
N GLN A 49 4.89 16.60 -0.98
CA GLN A 49 4.46 15.23 -0.67
C GLN A 49 5.07 14.65 0.62
N GLY A 50 5.84 15.43 1.38
CA GLY A 50 6.50 14.96 2.60
C GLY A 50 7.74 14.08 2.36
N ARG A 51 8.20 13.90 1.12
CA ARG A 51 9.44 13.18 0.76
C ARG A 51 10.66 14.07 0.99
N GLN A 52 10.93 14.35 2.26
CA GLN A 52 11.89 15.36 2.68
C GLN A 52 13.34 15.06 2.25
N ASP A 53 13.78 13.81 2.30
CA ASP A 53 15.13 13.43 1.89
C ASP A 53 15.36 13.63 0.38
N ASP A 54 14.35 13.36 -0.44
CA ASP A 54 14.38 13.63 -1.87
C ASP A 54 14.46 15.13 -2.16
N ALA A 55 13.59 15.91 -1.50
CA ALA A 55 13.59 17.36 -1.63
C ALA A 55 14.95 17.96 -1.25
N LEU A 56 15.51 17.56 -0.10
CA LEU A 56 16.82 18.04 0.35
C LEU A 56 17.92 17.69 -0.64
N ARG A 57 17.94 16.47 -1.18
CA ARG A 57 18.95 16.04 -2.15
C ARG A 57 18.89 16.86 -3.44
N LEU A 58 17.69 16.97 -4.03
CA LEU A 58 17.48 17.66 -5.30
C LEU A 58 17.75 19.16 -5.19
N LEU A 59 17.15 19.82 -4.19
CA LEU A 59 17.23 21.26 -4.04
C LEU A 59 18.64 21.71 -3.59
N ARG A 60 19.30 20.98 -2.67
CA ARG A 60 20.71 21.29 -2.32
C ARG A 60 21.62 21.09 -3.51
N GLY A 61 21.40 20.01 -4.28
CA GLY A 61 22.12 19.74 -5.52
C GLY A 61 22.05 20.95 -6.46
N LEU A 62 20.84 21.43 -6.75
CA LEU A 62 20.59 22.57 -7.63
C LEU A 62 21.30 23.86 -7.17
N VAL A 63 21.20 24.19 -5.88
CA VAL A 63 21.85 25.40 -5.31
C VAL A 63 23.37 25.33 -5.42
N VAL A 64 23.96 24.13 -5.34
CA VAL A 64 25.42 23.94 -5.40
C VAL A 64 25.93 23.84 -6.83
N SER A 65 25.24 23.10 -7.70
CA SER A 65 25.68 22.85 -9.07
C SER A 65 25.39 24.01 -10.02
N SER A 66 24.30 24.75 -9.80
CA SER A 66 23.79 25.76 -10.72
C SER A 66 23.51 27.10 -10.03
N PRO A 67 24.50 27.75 -9.36
CA PRO A 67 24.27 28.92 -8.51
C PRO A 67 23.77 30.17 -9.27
N GLN A 68 24.00 30.25 -10.57
CA GLN A 68 23.54 31.36 -11.43
C GLN A 68 22.14 31.11 -12.03
N SER A 69 21.54 29.96 -11.75
CA SER A 69 20.21 29.61 -12.23
C SER A 69 19.13 30.46 -11.57
N VAL A 70 18.10 30.84 -12.32
CA VAL A 70 16.92 31.55 -11.78
C VAL A 70 16.15 30.69 -10.76
N PHE A 71 16.32 29.36 -10.82
CA PHE A 71 15.71 28.41 -9.88
C PHE A 71 16.53 28.22 -8.60
N SER A 72 17.79 28.69 -8.56
CA SER A 72 18.66 28.55 -7.39
C SER A 72 18.11 29.32 -6.18
N GLY A 73 17.68 30.57 -6.38
CA GLY A 73 17.05 31.37 -5.32
C GLY A 73 15.71 30.79 -4.84
N GLN A 74 14.94 30.19 -5.75
CA GLN A 74 13.68 29.51 -5.41
C GLN A 74 13.94 28.24 -4.59
N ALA A 75 14.91 27.42 -5.00
CA ALA A 75 15.32 26.22 -4.27
C ALA A 75 15.88 26.56 -2.89
N ALA A 76 16.72 27.61 -2.80
CA ALA A 76 17.23 28.10 -1.52
C ALA A 76 16.08 28.53 -0.58
N LEU A 77 15.04 29.17 -1.10
CA LEU A 77 13.89 29.53 -0.29
C LEU A 77 13.12 28.31 0.22
N VAL A 78 12.90 27.28 -0.60
CA VAL A 78 12.28 26.00 -0.14
C VAL A 78 13.16 25.32 0.91
N LEU A 79 14.48 25.28 0.72
CA LEU A 79 15.41 24.74 1.72
C LEU A 79 15.33 25.51 3.05
N ALA A 80 15.20 26.83 3.02
CA ALA A 80 15.01 27.63 4.23
C ALA A 80 13.73 27.23 4.99
N ARG A 81 12.64 26.93 4.28
CA ARG A 81 11.40 26.39 4.90
C ARG A 81 11.63 25.05 5.57
N ILE A 82 12.30 24.13 4.87
CA ILE A 82 12.60 22.79 5.38
C ILE A 82 13.39 22.87 6.69
N PHE A 83 14.49 23.63 6.70
CA PHE A 83 15.32 23.76 7.90
C PHE A 83 14.60 24.50 9.03
N TYR A 84 13.79 25.51 8.71
CA TYR A 84 12.97 26.17 9.73
C TYR A 84 12.00 25.19 10.41
N LEU A 85 11.31 24.35 9.63
CA LEU A 85 10.39 23.35 10.19
C LEU A 85 11.10 22.27 11.00
N GLN A 86 12.38 22.01 10.72
CA GLN A 86 13.26 21.13 11.49
C GLN A 86 13.89 21.80 12.73
N ASP A 87 13.56 23.08 13.01
CA ASP A 87 14.18 23.89 14.07
C ASP A 87 15.71 24.09 13.88
N SER A 88 16.22 23.88 12.67
CA SER A 88 17.60 24.14 12.26
C SER A 88 17.77 25.60 11.80
N LEU A 89 17.74 26.52 12.78
CA LEU A 89 17.64 27.96 12.52
C LEU A 89 18.86 28.54 11.76
N GLU A 90 20.06 28.02 12.01
CA GLU A 90 21.29 28.49 11.34
C GLU A 90 21.27 28.14 9.85
N GLU A 91 20.91 26.91 9.50
CA GLU A 91 20.76 26.47 8.12
C GLU A 91 19.61 27.20 7.43
N ALA A 92 18.48 27.38 8.12
CA ALA A 92 17.36 28.14 7.58
C ALA A 92 17.77 29.58 7.23
N ARG A 93 18.55 30.24 8.10
CA ARG A 93 19.12 31.57 7.86
C ARG A 93 20.07 31.56 6.67
N LEU A 94 21.00 30.61 6.62
CA LEU A 94 21.96 30.46 5.52
C LEU A 94 21.27 30.38 4.16
N TYR A 95 20.22 29.57 4.05
CA TYR A 95 19.50 29.41 2.80
C TYR A 95 18.56 30.58 2.50
N LEU A 96 18.01 31.24 3.51
CA LEU A 96 17.27 32.49 3.31
C LEU A 96 18.17 33.58 2.73
N ASP A 97 19.39 33.74 3.27
CA ASP A 97 20.36 34.74 2.77
C ASP A 97 20.77 34.46 1.31
N ARG A 98 20.86 33.17 0.93
CA ARG A 98 21.10 32.75 -0.46
C ARG A 98 19.91 33.02 -1.39
N ALA A 99 18.70 33.09 -0.86
CA ALA A 99 17.48 33.45 -1.59
C ALA A 99 17.24 34.98 -1.63
N GLY A 100 18.26 35.80 -1.41
CA GLY A 100 18.11 37.26 -1.31
C GLY A 100 17.56 37.94 -2.56
N ASP A 101 17.71 37.34 -3.74
CA ASP A 101 17.06 37.76 -4.99
C ASP A 101 15.52 37.66 -4.93
N ARG A 102 14.98 36.89 -3.97
CA ARG A 102 13.55 36.71 -3.70
C ARG A 102 13.04 37.60 -2.56
N ALA A 103 13.82 38.55 -2.07
CA ALA A 103 13.44 39.40 -0.91
C ALA A 103 12.09 40.15 -1.04
N GLY A 104 11.64 40.41 -2.28
CA GLY A 104 10.36 41.07 -2.56
C GLY A 104 9.13 40.15 -2.53
N THR A 105 9.30 38.85 -2.26
CA THR A 105 8.21 37.85 -2.31
C THR A 105 7.58 37.64 -0.94
N VAL A 106 6.30 37.23 -0.92
CA VAL A 106 5.56 36.96 0.33
C VAL A 106 6.19 35.78 1.07
N GLU A 107 6.64 34.78 0.33
CA GLU A 107 7.29 33.58 0.82
C GLU A 107 8.61 33.88 1.54
N TYR A 108 9.42 34.78 0.99
CA TYR A 108 10.65 35.24 1.64
C TYR A 108 10.34 36.00 2.94
N GLN A 109 9.36 36.90 2.89
CA GLN A 109 8.95 37.70 4.04
C GLN A 109 8.39 36.82 5.17
N LEU A 110 7.64 35.78 4.82
CA LEU A 110 7.12 34.77 5.74
C LEU A 110 8.26 34.11 6.53
N ILE A 111 9.26 33.55 5.83
CA ILE A 111 10.39 32.87 6.48
C ILE A 111 11.27 33.84 7.26
N GLN A 112 11.50 35.04 6.73
CA GLN A 112 12.24 36.07 7.45
C GLN A 112 11.57 36.43 8.79
N ALA A 113 10.24 36.60 8.79
CA ALA A 113 9.48 36.91 9.99
C ALA A 113 9.42 35.72 10.95
N ALA A 114 9.19 34.51 10.43
CA ALA A 114 9.17 33.28 11.22
C ALA A 114 10.49 33.02 11.94
N LEU A 115 11.63 33.20 11.25
CA LEU A 115 12.96 33.10 11.88
C LEU A 115 13.18 34.17 12.95
N ALA A 116 12.71 35.40 12.74
CA ALA A 116 12.81 36.44 13.77
C ALA A 116 12.05 36.03 15.06
N VAL A 117 10.86 35.44 14.92
CA VAL A 117 10.11 34.90 16.07
C VAL A 117 10.87 33.76 16.75
N ALA A 118 11.40 32.80 15.97
CA ALA A 118 12.15 31.67 16.52
C ALA A 118 13.42 32.08 17.28
N GLU A 119 14.04 33.19 16.87
CA GLU A 119 15.21 33.80 17.52
C GLU A 119 14.85 34.72 18.71
N GLY A 120 13.59 34.74 19.14
CA GLY A 120 13.14 35.52 20.30
C GLY A 120 12.82 36.99 20.00
N ARG A 121 12.85 37.41 18.73
CA ARG A 121 12.48 38.77 18.29
C ARG A 121 11.01 38.82 17.83
N ALA A 122 10.10 38.36 18.70
CA ALA A 122 8.68 38.27 18.39
C ALA A 122 8.05 39.62 18.00
N SER A 123 8.49 40.71 18.63
CA SER A 123 8.02 42.08 18.33
C SER A 123 8.34 42.53 16.89
N GLU A 124 9.37 41.98 16.26
CA GLU A 124 9.72 42.27 14.86
C GLU A 124 8.96 41.37 13.87
N GLY A 125 8.77 40.09 14.24
CA GLY A 125 8.13 39.09 13.38
C GLY A 125 6.59 39.18 13.37
N LEU A 126 5.96 39.43 14.51
CA LEU A 126 4.51 39.41 14.68
C LEU A 126 3.76 40.36 13.72
N PRO A 127 4.12 41.65 13.57
CA PRO A 127 3.41 42.55 12.66
C PRO A 127 3.48 42.08 11.21
N ARG A 128 4.60 41.47 10.81
CA ARG A 128 4.81 40.95 9.45
C ARG A 128 3.96 39.70 9.20
N LEU A 129 3.97 38.76 10.14
CA LEU A 129 3.14 37.54 10.06
C LEU A 129 1.65 37.88 10.02
N ARG A 130 1.19 38.87 10.80
CA ARG A 130 -0.19 39.37 10.76
C ARG A 130 -0.56 39.97 9.40
N SER A 131 0.36 40.67 8.73
CA SER A 131 0.10 41.28 7.41
C SER A 131 0.03 40.28 6.25
N ILE A 132 0.54 39.06 6.42
CA ILE A 132 0.48 38.03 5.38
C ILE A 132 -0.87 37.32 5.51
N HIS A 133 -1.66 37.27 4.44
CA HIS A 133 -2.96 36.60 4.47
C HIS A 133 -2.85 35.12 4.04
N PRO A 134 -3.54 34.18 4.72
CA PRO A 134 -3.46 32.75 4.39
C PRO A 134 -3.86 32.40 2.95
N VAL A 135 -4.78 33.17 2.35
CA VAL A 135 -5.25 32.98 0.96
C VAL A 135 -4.15 33.18 -0.08
N ASP A 136 -3.09 33.93 0.28
CA ASP A 136 -1.95 34.20 -0.61
C ASP A 136 -0.89 33.08 -0.53
N LEU A 137 -1.10 32.04 0.28
CA LEU A 137 -0.11 31.01 0.59
C LEU A 137 -0.55 29.61 0.16
N GLY A 138 0.41 28.83 -0.33
CA GLY A 138 0.26 27.39 -0.51
C GLY A 138 0.09 26.64 0.83
N PRO A 139 -0.41 25.39 0.82
CA PRO A 139 -0.77 24.67 2.05
C PRO A 139 0.35 24.59 3.10
N ARG A 140 1.57 24.21 2.70
CA ARG A 140 2.71 24.12 3.63
C ARG A 140 3.14 25.48 4.19
N ASP A 141 2.98 26.55 3.43
CA ASP A 141 3.26 27.92 3.89
C ASP A 141 2.15 28.43 4.82
N ARG A 142 0.89 28.03 4.64
CA ARG A 142 -0.18 28.28 5.62
C ARG A 142 0.13 27.62 6.95
N TYR A 143 0.56 26.36 6.93
CA TYR A 143 1.03 25.65 8.13
C TYR A 143 2.19 26.38 8.82
N LEU A 144 3.23 26.74 8.06
CA LEU A 144 4.38 27.46 8.60
C LEU A 144 3.98 28.80 9.21
N ARG A 145 3.13 29.57 8.52
CA ARG A 145 2.60 30.84 9.02
C ARG A 145 1.82 30.64 10.31
N ALA A 146 0.92 29.67 10.38
CA ALA A 146 0.10 29.41 11.55
C ALA A 146 0.98 29.11 12.78
N ARG A 147 1.99 28.23 12.63
CA ARG A 147 2.94 27.93 13.70
C ARG A 147 3.75 29.14 14.13
N ALA A 148 4.34 29.86 13.17
CA ALA A 148 5.15 31.04 13.46
C ALA A 148 4.34 32.15 14.13
N LEU A 149 3.11 32.39 13.66
CA LEU A 149 2.21 33.41 14.20
C LEU A 149 1.72 33.03 15.59
N ALA A 150 1.30 31.79 15.80
CA ALA A 150 0.90 31.29 17.12
C ALA A 150 2.04 31.43 18.15
N ARG A 151 3.28 31.06 17.77
CA ARG A 151 4.47 31.25 18.62
C ARG A 151 4.73 32.72 18.95
N ALA A 152 4.54 33.63 17.98
CA ALA A 152 4.73 35.06 18.20
C ALA A 152 3.65 35.69 19.11
N LEU A 153 2.41 35.26 18.95
CA LEU A 153 1.27 35.68 19.77
C LEU A 153 1.44 35.18 21.20
N ASP A 154 1.78 33.91 21.39
CA ASP A 154 2.05 33.34 22.71
C ASP A 154 3.21 34.06 23.42
N ALA A 155 4.31 34.34 22.72
CA ALA A 155 5.42 35.12 23.25
C ALA A 155 5.05 36.58 23.61
N SER A 156 3.96 37.09 23.06
CA SER A 156 3.42 38.43 23.34
C SER A 156 2.32 38.42 24.41
N GLY A 157 1.98 37.25 24.97
CA GLY A 157 0.91 37.08 25.96
C GLY A 157 -0.50 37.01 25.36
N GLU A 158 -0.62 36.85 24.04
CA GLU A 158 -1.90 36.73 23.30
C GLU A 158 -2.26 35.24 23.08
N SER A 159 -2.20 34.40 24.13
CA SER A 159 -2.30 32.94 24.03
C SER A 159 -3.63 32.43 23.45
N LEU A 160 -4.76 33.08 23.78
CA LEU A 160 -6.06 32.71 23.20
C LEU A 160 -6.13 32.99 21.70
N GLU A 161 -5.56 34.11 21.23
CA GLU A 161 -5.45 34.39 19.80
C GLU A 161 -4.53 33.38 19.11
N ALA A 162 -3.45 32.96 19.77
CA ALA A 162 -2.57 31.91 19.27
C ALA A 162 -3.35 30.60 19.04
N VAL A 163 -4.22 30.20 19.98
CA VAL A 163 -5.10 29.03 19.83
C VAL A 163 -6.07 29.18 18.66
N LEU A 164 -6.67 30.37 18.47
CA LEU A 164 -7.57 30.64 17.35
C LEU A 164 -6.86 30.52 15.99
N VAL A 165 -5.61 31.00 15.89
CA VAL A 165 -4.79 30.86 14.68
C VAL A 165 -4.52 29.39 14.36
N LEU A 166 -4.20 28.57 15.36
CA LEU A 166 -4.00 27.13 15.16
C LEU A 166 -5.29 26.42 14.77
N HIS A 167 -6.42 26.78 15.40
CA HIS A 167 -7.72 26.25 15.02
C HIS A 167 -8.05 26.52 13.55
N GLN A 168 -7.91 27.76 13.09
CA GLN A 168 -8.16 28.12 11.69
C GLN A 168 -7.29 27.29 10.75
N ALA A 169 -6.02 27.08 11.09
CA ALA A 169 -5.13 26.27 10.27
C ALA A 169 -5.49 24.77 10.25
N VAL A 170 -6.03 24.23 11.34
CA VAL A 170 -6.55 22.86 11.41
C VAL A 170 -7.88 22.71 10.67
N ASP A 171 -8.74 23.72 10.68
CA ASP A 171 -10.02 23.70 9.97
C ASP A 171 -9.81 23.83 8.45
N ASP A 172 -8.82 24.64 8.03
CA ASP A 172 -8.38 24.81 6.64
C ASP A 172 -7.39 23.71 6.18
N ALA A 173 -7.48 22.50 6.72
CA ALA A 173 -6.52 21.41 6.49
C ALA A 173 -6.46 20.87 5.04
N GLU A 174 -7.23 21.43 4.11
CA GLU A 174 -7.18 21.06 2.70
C GLU A 174 -5.76 21.25 2.12
N GLY A 175 -5.14 20.13 1.75
CA GLY A 175 -3.78 20.08 1.21
C GLY A 175 -2.66 20.06 2.25
N LEU A 176 -2.97 19.98 3.56
CA LEU A 176 -1.98 19.72 4.60
C LEU A 176 -1.61 18.24 4.66
N LEU A 177 -0.37 17.96 5.06
CA LEU A 177 0.06 16.60 5.41
C LEU A 177 -0.57 16.20 6.76
N GLU A 178 -0.88 14.91 6.93
CA GLU A 178 -1.44 14.41 8.19
C GLU A 178 -0.52 14.68 9.40
N ASP A 179 0.80 14.60 9.20
CA ASP A 179 1.78 14.92 10.24
C ASP A 179 1.81 16.43 10.58
N ASP A 180 1.55 17.30 9.61
CA ASP A 180 1.48 18.75 9.81
C ASP A 180 0.19 19.10 10.60
N ASP A 181 -0.96 18.51 10.27
CA ASP A 181 -2.21 18.62 11.03
C ASP A 181 -2.04 18.14 12.49
N ARG A 182 -1.47 16.94 12.67
CA ARG A 182 -1.17 16.40 14.00
C ARG A 182 -0.26 17.33 14.80
N SER A 183 0.74 17.93 14.17
CA SER A 183 1.67 18.87 14.80
C SER A 183 0.97 20.16 15.23
N LEU A 184 0.04 20.70 14.44
CA LEU A 184 -0.79 21.86 14.82
C LEU A 184 -1.66 21.54 16.03
N GLN A 185 -2.29 20.36 16.06
CA GLN A 185 -3.10 19.94 17.19
C GLN A 185 -2.27 19.73 18.47
N GLN A 186 -1.03 19.26 18.36
CA GLN A 186 -0.09 19.17 19.48
C GLN A 186 0.32 20.54 20.02
N GLU A 187 0.57 21.49 19.12
CA GLU A 187 0.85 22.88 19.48
C GLU A 187 -0.35 23.54 20.16
N ALA A 188 -1.56 23.32 19.65
CA ALA A 188 -2.80 23.81 20.25
C ALA A 188 -3.02 23.22 21.64
N HIS A 189 -2.81 21.91 21.81
CA HIS A 189 -2.87 21.26 23.12
C HIS A 189 -1.91 21.91 24.13
N ARG A 190 -0.66 22.20 23.72
CA ARG A 190 0.33 22.84 24.60
C ARG A 190 -0.14 24.22 25.07
N LEU A 191 -0.64 25.05 24.16
CA LEU A 191 -1.14 26.39 24.48
C LEU A 191 -2.36 26.32 25.38
N LEU A 192 -3.35 25.48 25.03
CA LEU A 192 -4.56 25.27 25.83
C LEU A 192 -4.23 24.78 27.24
N ALA A 193 -3.25 23.87 27.39
CA ALA A 193 -2.84 23.35 28.69
C ALA A 193 -2.22 24.43 29.60
N ALA A 194 -1.66 25.50 29.02
CA ALA A 194 -1.06 26.63 29.74
C ALA A 194 -2.09 27.70 30.15
N LEU A 195 -3.27 27.73 29.53
CA LEU A 195 -4.34 28.69 29.86
C LEU A 195 -4.89 28.47 31.26
N ASP A 196 -5.44 29.52 31.88
CA ASP A 196 -6.18 29.35 33.13
C ASP A 196 -7.52 28.63 32.92
N ASP A 197 -8.19 28.25 34.01
CA ASP A 197 -9.45 27.49 33.93
C ASP A 197 -10.59 28.25 33.26
N SER A 198 -10.59 29.59 33.35
CA SER A 198 -11.62 30.43 32.72
C SER A 198 -11.39 30.50 31.21
N GLU A 199 -10.15 30.79 30.81
CA GLU A 199 -9.74 30.88 29.41
C GLU A 199 -9.87 29.53 28.69
N LEU A 200 -9.52 28.42 29.35
CA LEU A 200 -9.66 27.08 28.79
C LEU A 200 -11.13 26.74 28.50
N ARG A 201 -12.03 27.05 29.43
CA ARG A 201 -13.48 26.87 29.25
C ARG A 201 -14.03 27.75 28.14
N GLU A 202 -13.58 29.00 28.07
CA GLU A 202 -13.97 29.93 27.01
C GLU A 202 -13.52 29.40 25.64
N ALA A 203 -12.29 28.92 25.51
CA ALA A 203 -11.77 28.30 24.29
C ALA A 203 -12.59 27.06 23.90
N GLY A 204 -12.87 26.16 24.84
CA GLY A 204 -13.71 24.97 24.61
C GLY A 204 -15.15 25.31 24.18
N PHE A 205 -15.71 26.40 24.70
CA PHE A 205 -17.03 26.89 24.31
C PHE A 205 -17.03 27.52 22.91
N MET A 206 -16.09 28.43 22.63
CA MET A 206 -16.01 29.12 21.34
C MET A 206 -15.72 28.17 20.18
N LEU A 207 -14.90 27.16 20.41
CA LEU A 207 -14.41 26.23 19.39
C LEU A 207 -15.19 24.90 19.37
N ARG A 208 -16.40 24.89 19.91
CA ARG A 208 -17.22 23.67 19.97
C ARG A 208 -17.43 23.05 18.57
N GLY A 209 -17.31 21.73 18.49
CA GLY A 209 -17.48 20.97 17.25
C GLY A 209 -16.22 20.92 16.37
N THR A 210 -15.11 21.51 16.82
CA THR A 210 -13.82 21.53 16.08
C THR A 210 -12.79 20.67 16.80
N ALA A 211 -11.75 20.20 16.09
CA ALA A 211 -10.69 19.38 16.70
C ALA A 211 -10.00 20.09 17.88
N VAL A 212 -9.68 21.38 17.74
CA VAL A 212 -9.06 22.18 18.81
C VAL A 212 -10.01 22.39 20.00
N GLY A 213 -11.32 22.56 19.75
CA GLY A 213 -12.32 22.59 20.81
C GLY A 213 -12.45 21.26 21.57
N GLN A 214 -12.33 20.12 20.88
CA GLN A 214 -12.30 18.81 21.55
C GLN A 214 -11.07 18.67 22.44
N ILE A 215 -9.92 19.21 22.03
CA ILE A 215 -8.69 19.24 22.85
C ILE A 215 -8.89 20.08 24.11
N ALA A 216 -9.46 21.29 23.98
CA ALA A 216 -9.72 22.17 25.13
C ALA A 216 -10.65 21.50 26.15
N ARG A 217 -11.71 20.85 25.65
CA ARG A 217 -12.68 20.10 26.45
C ARG A 217 -12.06 18.88 27.13
N LEU A 218 -11.17 18.15 26.46
CA LEU A 218 -10.42 17.05 27.08
C LEU A 218 -9.57 17.55 28.26
N LEU A 219 -8.81 18.63 28.06
CA LEU A 219 -8.00 19.23 29.11
C LEU A 219 -8.87 19.73 30.29
N GLU A 220 -10.05 20.29 30.00
CA GLU A 220 -11.02 20.66 31.04
C GLU A 220 -11.46 19.45 31.86
N ALA A 221 -11.80 18.33 31.20
CA ALA A 221 -12.15 17.10 31.91
C ALA A 221 -11.01 16.55 32.77
N GLU A 222 -9.77 16.57 32.29
CA GLU A 222 -8.60 16.14 33.05
C GLU A 222 -8.38 16.99 34.32
N ARG A 223 -8.61 18.31 34.21
CA ARG A 223 -8.55 19.23 35.35
C ARG A 223 -9.68 18.98 36.35
N LEU A 224 -10.89 18.68 35.88
CA LEU A 224 -12.03 18.31 36.72
C LEU A 224 -11.76 17.01 37.50
N VAL A 225 -11.16 16.01 36.87
CA VAL A 225 -10.71 14.79 37.58
C VAL A 225 -9.67 15.13 38.65
N SER A 226 -8.69 15.98 38.30
CA SER A 226 -7.63 16.38 39.22
C SER A 226 -8.14 17.18 40.43
N SER A 227 -9.23 17.94 40.26
CA SER A 227 -9.89 18.69 41.34
C SER A 227 -10.91 17.87 42.13
N GLY A 228 -11.18 16.62 41.72
CA GLY A 228 -12.09 15.68 42.37
C GLY A 228 -13.54 15.74 41.90
N ASP A 229 -13.86 16.52 40.86
CA ASP A 229 -15.19 16.58 40.25
C ASP A 229 -15.32 15.57 39.09
N GLU A 230 -15.26 14.28 39.44
CA GLU A 230 -15.37 13.19 38.47
C GLU A 230 -16.72 13.14 37.75
N ALA A 231 -17.79 13.66 38.38
CA ALA A 231 -19.13 13.68 37.80
C ALA A 231 -19.22 14.65 36.62
N ALA A 232 -18.69 15.87 36.78
CA ALA A 232 -18.60 16.83 35.70
C ALA A 232 -17.65 16.35 34.58
N ALA A 233 -16.50 15.77 34.97
CA ALA A 233 -15.56 15.20 34.01
C ALA A 233 -16.20 14.10 33.16
N LEU A 234 -16.97 13.19 33.78
CA LEU A 234 -17.63 12.09 33.09
C LEU A 234 -18.64 12.58 32.05
N GLU A 235 -19.42 13.60 32.37
CA GLU A 235 -20.39 14.18 31.42
C GLU A 235 -19.68 14.78 30.21
N LEU A 236 -18.60 15.52 30.46
CA LEU A 236 -17.81 16.16 29.42
C LEU A 236 -17.13 15.13 28.50
N VAL A 237 -16.51 14.10 29.09
CA VAL A 237 -15.81 13.05 28.34
C VAL A 237 -16.78 12.18 27.54
N ARG A 238 -17.97 11.87 28.07
CA ARG A 238 -18.99 11.19 27.27
C ARG A 238 -19.31 11.97 26.00
N GLN A 239 -19.54 13.27 26.12
CA GLN A 239 -19.80 14.12 24.96
C GLN A 239 -18.62 14.07 23.98
N LEU A 240 -17.37 14.23 24.44
CA LEU A 240 -16.17 14.16 23.59
C LEU A 240 -16.09 12.86 22.78
N VAL A 241 -16.29 11.72 23.45
CA VAL A 241 -16.07 10.41 22.81
C VAL A 241 -17.17 10.10 21.79
N PHE A 242 -18.42 10.47 22.08
CA PHE A 242 -19.55 10.24 21.19
C PHE A 242 -19.71 11.32 20.09
N GLU A 243 -18.96 12.42 20.13
CA GLU A 243 -19.01 13.45 19.10
C GLU A 243 -18.29 12.96 17.81
N PRO A 244 -18.90 13.16 16.62
CA PRO A 244 -18.34 12.69 15.35
C PRO A 244 -17.24 13.62 14.80
N VAL A 245 -16.41 14.17 15.68
CA VAL A 245 -15.29 15.05 15.33
C VAL A 245 -13.99 14.28 15.47
N ALA A 246 -13.18 14.24 14.42
CA ALA A 246 -11.85 13.64 14.47
C ALA A 246 -10.88 14.62 15.14
N PHE A 247 -10.07 14.13 16.08
CA PHE A 247 -8.99 14.88 16.72
C PHE A 247 -7.90 13.93 17.23
N ALA A 248 -6.68 14.43 17.39
CA ALA A 248 -5.49 13.64 17.71
C ALA A 248 -5.58 12.89 19.05
N TYR A 249 -6.34 13.44 20.01
CA TYR A 249 -6.40 12.96 21.40
C TYR A 249 -7.69 12.17 21.71
N LYS A 250 -8.39 11.67 20.68
CA LYS A 250 -9.62 10.87 20.88
C LYS A 250 -9.38 9.62 21.72
N ARG A 251 -8.20 9.01 21.59
CA ARG A 251 -7.79 7.88 22.41
C ARG A 251 -7.66 8.25 23.89
N ASP A 252 -7.13 9.43 24.20
CA ASP A 252 -6.97 9.90 25.58
C ASP A 252 -8.33 10.17 26.23
N ALA A 253 -9.27 10.78 25.48
CA ALA A 253 -10.65 10.93 25.92
C ALA A 253 -11.32 9.57 26.22
N VAL A 254 -11.08 8.57 25.37
CA VAL A 254 -11.53 7.20 25.59
C VAL A 254 -10.92 6.59 26.85
N LEU A 255 -9.60 6.68 27.04
CA LEU A 255 -8.93 6.16 28.23
C LEU A 255 -9.39 6.85 29.53
N LEU A 256 -9.72 8.14 29.43
CA LEU A 256 -10.29 8.89 30.55
C LEU A 256 -11.71 8.40 30.87
N LEU A 257 -12.53 8.09 29.85
CA LEU A 257 -13.85 7.51 30.03
C LEU A 257 -13.78 6.13 30.71
N ASP A 258 -12.83 5.30 30.30
CA ASP A 258 -12.60 3.96 30.87
C ASP A 258 -12.25 4.06 32.35
N ARG A 259 -11.37 5.01 32.70
CA ARG A 259 -10.98 5.28 34.08
C ARG A 259 -12.17 5.72 34.93
N LEU A 260 -12.99 6.63 34.40
CA LEU A 260 -14.14 7.20 35.12
C LEU A 260 -15.32 6.23 35.26
N THR A 261 -15.50 5.32 34.30
CA THR A 261 -16.61 4.35 34.32
C THR A 261 -16.23 2.99 34.90
N GLY A 262 -14.94 2.67 34.95
CA GLY A 262 -14.45 1.33 35.25
C GLY A 262 -14.78 0.29 34.17
N GLN A 263 -15.23 0.74 32.99
CA GLN A 263 -15.60 -0.11 31.86
C GLN A 263 -14.74 0.24 30.65
N PRO A 264 -13.98 -0.72 30.08
CA PRO A 264 -13.21 -0.46 28.87
C PRO A 264 -14.12 -0.08 27.69
N TRP A 265 -13.76 1.00 26.99
CA TRP A 265 -14.47 1.51 25.82
C TRP A 265 -14.36 0.55 24.65
N LEU A 266 -13.15 0.05 24.41
CA LEU A 266 -12.91 -1.07 23.52
C LEU A 266 -13.19 -2.36 24.28
N GLN A 267 -14.19 -3.11 23.82
CA GLN A 267 -14.34 -4.46 24.28
C GLN A 267 -13.13 -5.26 23.81
N ARG A 268 -12.68 -6.24 24.60
CA ARG A 268 -11.71 -7.25 24.15
C ARG A 268 -12.40 -8.19 23.15
N ALA A 269 -12.86 -7.63 22.05
CA ALA A 269 -13.64 -8.30 21.03
C ALA A 269 -13.13 -7.96 19.64
N VAL A 270 -13.13 -8.94 18.74
CA VAL A 270 -12.76 -8.77 17.33
C VAL A 270 -13.99 -9.07 16.49
N GLY A 271 -14.34 -8.16 15.59
CA GLY A 271 -15.38 -8.38 14.58
C GLY A 271 -14.85 -9.27 13.47
N VAL A 272 -15.45 -10.43 13.25
CA VAL A 272 -14.95 -11.43 12.30
C VAL A 272 -15.93 -11.55 11.14
N MET A 273 -15.52 -11.05 9.98
CA MET A 273 -16.35 -10.93 8.79
C MET A 273 -16.07 -12.08 7.84
N LEU A 274 -16.95 -13.08 7.75
CA LEU A 274 -16.75 -14.28 6.93
C LEU A 274 -18.01 -14.59 6.11
N PRO A 275 -17.89 -15.19 4.90
CA PRO A 275 -19.04 -15.75 4.22
C PRO A 275 -19.43 -17.04 4.93
N LEU A 276 -20.41 -16.98 5.82
CA LEU A 276 -20.89 -18.14 6.60
C LEU A 276 -22.12 -18.79 5.94
N SER A 277 -22.65 -18.17 4.89
CA SER A 277 -23.69 -18.73 4.03
C SER A 277 -23.33 -18.60 2.54
N GLY A 278 -24.18 -19.17 1.68
CA GLY A 278 -24.01 -19.14 0.22
C GLY A 278 -22.86 -20.02 -0.28
N ARG A 279 -22.41 -19.75 -1.51
CA ARG A 279 -21.44 -20.59 -2.24
C ARG A 279 -20.06 -20.71 -1.60
N TYR A 280 -19.70 -19.80 -0.69
CA TYR A 280 -18.39 -19.77 -0.03
C TYR A 280 -18.44 -20.14 1.46
N ALA A 281 -19.59 -20.66 1.94
CA ALA A 281 -19.80 -21.00 3.35
C ALA A 281 -18.74 -21.98 3.90
N ALA A 282 -18.33 -22.96 3.10
CA ALA A 282 -17.33 -23.94 3.49
C ALA A 282 -15.99 -23.29 3.87
N PHE A 283 -15.52 -22.31 3.09
CA PHE A 283 -14.29 -21.57 3.39
C PHE A 283 -14.42 -20.70 4.64
N GLY A 284 -15.56 -20.01 4.81
CA GLY A 284 -15.83 -19.24 6.03
C GLY A 284 -15.84 -20.12 7.28
N GLU A 285 -16.38 -21.33 7.19
CA GLU A 285 -16.40 -22.29 8.28
C GLU A 285 -14.99 -22.78 8.66
N LEU A 286 -14.14 -23.10 7.67
CA LEU A 286 -12.75 -23.50 7.91
C LEU A 286 -11.98 -22.42 8.67
N VAL A 287 -12.10 -21.15 8.24
CA VAL A 287 -11.47 -20.01 8.94
C VAL A 287 -12.03 -19.86 10.36
N ARG A 288 -13.35 -19.94 10.54
CA ARG A 288 -13.98 -19.87 11.86
C ARG A 288 -13.42 -20.93 12.81
N ARG A 289 -13.32 -22.18 12.36
CA ARG A 289 -12.79 -23.29 13.15
C ARG A 289 -11.33 -23.08 13.55
N GLY A 290 -10.50 -22.57 12.64
CA GLY A 290 -9.11 -22.21 12.95
C GLY A 290 -9.02 -21.13 14.03
N MET A 291 -9.87 -20.10 13.95
CA MET A 291 -9.92 -19.02 14.95
C MET A 291 -10.40 -19.51 16.32
N GLU A 292 -11.45 -20.34 16.37
CA GLU A 292 -11.95 -20.90 17.64
C GLU A 292 -10.94 -21.83 18.30
N LEU A 293 -10.22 -22.65 17.51
CA LEU A 293 -9.14 -23.50 18.03
C LEU A 293 -8.00 -22.65 18.63
N ALA A 294 -7.62 -21.56 17.96
CA ALA A 294 -6.61 -20.64 18.49
C ALA A 294 -7.07 -19.99 19.81
N ARG A 295 -8.35 -19.65 19.93
CA ARG A 295 -8.94 -19.10 21.17
C ARG A 295 -8.91 -20.10 22.32
N GLU A 296 -9.13 -21.38 22.05
CA GLU A 296 -9.01 -22.44 23.05
C GLU A 296 -7.57 -22.57 23.57
N VAL A 297 -6.57 -22.55 22.66
CA VAL A 297 -5.15 -22.67 23.01
C VAL A 297 -4.66 -21.50 23.87
N HIS A 298 -5.14 -20.28 23.61
CA HIS A 298 -4.69 -19.06 24.30
C HIS A 298 -5.57 -18.65 25.50
N GLY A 299 -6.60 -19.42 25.84
CA GLY A 299 -7.53 -19.16 26.94
C GLY A 299 -8.78 -18.41 26.50
N GLN A 300 -9.94 -19.04 26.75
CA GLN A 300 -11.25 -18.63 26.23
C GLN A 300 -11.73 -17.24 26.68
N ASP A 301 -11.21 -16.73 27.80
CA ASP A 301 -11.60 -15.43 28.39
C ASP A 301 -10.77 -14.23 27.84
N SER A 302 -9.81 -14.48 26.95
CA SER A 302 -8.85 -13.45 26.53
C SER A 302 -9.37 -12.48 25.47
N VAL A 303 -10.18 -12.95 24.51
CA VAL A 303 -10.79 -12.19 23.40
C VAL A 303 -12.12 -12.82 22.96
N ARG A 304 -13.16 -12.02 22.73
CA ARG A 304 -14.46 -12.44 22.18
C ARG A 304 -14.49 -12.27 20.65
N PHE A 305 -14.90 -13.28 19.90
CA PHE A 305 -15.17 -13.12 18.47
C PHE A 305 -16.64 -12.81 18.21
N LEU A 306 -16.89 -11.76 17.42
CA LEU A 306 -18.22 -11.39 16.93
C LEU A 306 -18.30 -11.71 15.45
N TYR A 307 -18.83 -12.88 15.13
CA TYR A 307 -18.95 -13.32 13.74
C TYR A 307 -20.10 -12.61 13.03
N VAL A 308 -19.80 -12.09 11.83
CA VAL A 308 -20.75 -11.47 10.91
C VAL A 308 -20.70 -12.22 9.59
N ASP A 309 -21.85 -12.71 9.15
CA ASP A 309 -21.99 -13.31 7.83
C ASP A 309 -22.05 -12.22 6.76
N VAL A 310 -21.01 -12.15 5.93
CA VAL A 310 -20.90 -11.15 4.86
C VAL A 310 -21.24 -11.71 3.49
N ALA A 311 -21.89 -12.87 3.37
CA ALA A 311 -22.25 -13.43 2.06
C ALA A 311 -23.15 -12.49 1.24
N GLU A 312 -24.16 -11.91 1.89
CA GLU A 312 -25.17 -11.01 1.29
C GLU A 312 -25.37 -9.69 2.07
N ALA A 313 -24.62 -9.46 3.15
CA ALA A 313 -24.75 -8.25 3.97
C ALA A 313 -24.21 -6.99 3.27
N ASP A 314 -24.67 -5.82 3.71
CA ASP A 314 -24.01 -4.54 3.45
C ASP A 314 -22.75 -4.46 4.32
N VAL A 315 -21.58 -4.50 3.69
CA VAL A 315 -20.31 -4.66 4.40
C VAL A 315 -19.94 -3.38 5.15
N ALA A 316 -20.17 -2.21 4.54
CA ALA A 316 -19.87 -0.93 5.17
C ALA A 316 -20.73 -0.72 6.42
N LEU A 317 -22.02 -1.05 6.36
CA LEU A 317 -22.93 -0.93 7.51
C LEU A 317 -22.50 -1.84 8.68
N GLU A 318 -22.09 -3.08 8.39
CA GLU A 318 -21.61 -4.00 9.43
C GLU A 318 -20.28 -3.54 10.06
N VAL A 319 -19.38 -2.93 9.28
CA VAL A 319 -18.18 -2.28 9.83
C VAL A 319 -18.57 -1.15 10.78
N ASP A 320 -19.52 -0.29 10.40
CA ASP A 320 -19.98 0.82 11.24
C ASP A 320 -20.61 0.33 12.54
N ARG A 321 -21.43 -0.72 12.47
CA ARG A 321 -22.04 -1.36 13.64
C ARG A 321 -20.97 -1.95 14.57
N LEU A 322 -20.01 -2.69 14.02
CA LEU A 322 -18.91 -3.28 14.78
C LEU A 322 -18.02 -2.21 15.44
N ALA A 323 -17.76 -1.10 14.74
CA ALA A 323 -16.95 0.00 15.24
C ALA A 323 -17.66 0.80 16.34
N ASN A 324 -18.92 1.17 16.13
CA ASN A 324 -19.60 2.18 16.94
C ASN A 324 -20.56 1.60 17.99
N GLU A 325 -21.27 0.52 17.65
CA GLU A 325 -22.23 -0.13 18.55
C GLU A 325 -21.54 -1.20 19.41
N GLU A 326 -20.87 -2.16 18.77
CA GLU A 326 -20.21 -3.28 19.45
C GLU A 326 -18.83 -2.90 20.03
N ARG A 327 -18.21 -1.85 19.48
CA ARG A 327 -16.92 -1.30 19.92
C ARG A 327 -15.81 -2.34 19.96
N VAL A 328 -15.71 -3.10 18.87
CA VAL A 328 -14.63 -4.09 18.69
C VAL A 328 -13.29 -3.39 18.58
N MET A 329 -12.22 -4.05 19.03
CA MET A 329 -10.86 -3.51 18.98
C MET A 329 -10.19 -3.64 17.61
N ALA A 330 -10.68 -4.57 16.79
CA ALA A 330 -10.20 -4.81 15.43
C ALA A 330 -11.23 -5.63 14.63
N LEU A 331 -11.00 -5.69 13.32
CA LEU A 331 -11.70 -6.55 12.37
C LEU A 331 -10.77 -7.63 11.81
N ALA A 332 -11.34 -8.79 11.50
CA ALA A 332 -10.66 -9.86 10.76
C ALA A 332 -11.54 -10.35 9.60
N GLY A 333 -10.92 -10.57 8.43
CA GLY A 333 -11.60 -10.79 7.16
C GLY A 333 -12.01 -9.48 6.49
N PRO A 334 -12.86 -9.51 5.46
CA PRO A 334 -13.34 -10.67 4.69
C PRO A 334 -12.26 -11.48 3.96
N ILE A 335 -12.64 -12.68 3.49
CA ILE A 335 -11.79 -13.55 2.64
C ILE A 335 -11.98 -13.30 1.14
N THR A 336 -13.08 -12.66 0.71
CA THR A 336 -13.38 -12.40 -0.71
C THR A 336 -12.93 -11.00 -1.12
N GLY A 337 -12.26 -10.88 -2.26
CA GLY A 337 -11.54 -9.65 -2.65
C GLY A 337 -12.38 -8.37 -2.70
N ASN A 338 -13.59 -8.40 -3.27
CA ASN A 338 -14.43 -7.20 -3.37
C ASN A 338 -14.98 -6.74 -2.02
N ARG A 339 -15.51 -7.68 -1.24
CA ARG A 339 -16.04 -7.39 0.11
C ARG A 339 -14.92 -6.97 1.05
N ALA A 340 -13.73 -7.57 0.93
CA ALA A 340 -12.57 -7.17 1.72
C ALA A 340 -12.10 -5.74 1.42
N PHE A 341 -12.08 -5.35 0.15
CA PHE A 341 -11.75 -3.99 -0.24
C PHE A 341 -12.76 -2.96 0.29
N GLU A 342 -14.06 -3.29 0.26
CA GLU A 342 -15.12 -2.46 0.82
C GLU A 342 -15.00 -2.31 2.35
N ALA A 343 -14.84 -3.43 3.06
CA ALA A 343 -14.64 -3.44 4.51
C ALA A 343 -13.41 -2.62 4.90
N ALA A 344 -12.30 -2.79 4.17
CA ALA A 344 -11.06 -2.08 4.45
C ALA A 344 -11.19 -0.57 4.28
N ARG A 345 -11.89 -0.11 3.23
CA ARG A 345 -12.15 1.32 3.03
C ARG A 345 -12.97 1.91 4.17
N GLN A 346 -14.01 1.20 4.63
CA GLN A 346 -14.83 1.67 5.74
C GLN A 346 -14.08 1.62 7.08
N ALA A 347 -13.30 0.56 7.32
CA ALA A 347 -12.49 0.41 8.51
C ALA A 347 -11.43 1.52 8.62
N GLN A 348 -10.80 1.90 7.50
CA GLN A 348 -9.90 3.05 7.42
C GLN A 348 -10.63 4.36 7.80
N PHE A 349 -11.82 4.59 7.26
CA PHE A 349 -12.63 5.76 7.61
C PHE A 349 -12.97 5.79 9.11
N GLN A 350 -13.35 4.65 9.69
CA GLN A 350 -13.64 4.50 11.12
C GLN A 350 -12.39 4.48 12.01
N ARG A 351 -11.18 4.49 11.42
CA ARG A 351 -9.90 4.29 12.14
C ARG A 351 -9.89 3.02 13.01
N LEU A 352 -10.53 1.96 12.51
CA LEU A 352 -10.60 0.64 13.14
C LEU A 352 -9.64 -0.31 12.44
N PRO A 353 -8.62 -0.87 13.12
CA PRO A 353 -7.69 -1.81 12.49
C PRO A 353 -8.42 -3.01 11.88
N ILE A 354 -8.09 -3.36 10.64
CA ILE A 354 -8.62 -4.52 9.93
C ILE A 354 -7.50 -5.41 9.42
N LEU A 355 -7.61 -6.71 9.68
CA LEU A 355 -6.78 -7.76 9.09
C LEU A 355 -7.57 -8.47 7.99
N SER A 356 -7.44 -7.98 6.75
CA SER A 356 -8.03 -8.63 5.58
C SER A 356 -7.41 -10.00 5.35
N LEU A 357 -8.25 -10.98 5.00
CA LEU A 357 -7.86 -12.34 4.68
C LEU A 357 -7.96 -12.63 3.17
N ALA A 358 -8.22 -11.60 2.36
CA ALA A 358 -8.36 -11.73 0.92
C ALA A 358 -7.04 -11.52 0.18
N GLN A 359 -6.81 -12.32 -0.88
CA GLN A 359 -5.59 -12.27 -1.69
C GLN A 359 -5.45 -11.00 -2.54
N ARG A 360 -6.56 -10.28 -2.79
CA ARG A 360 -6.62 -9.15 -3.72
C ARG A 360 -5.58 -8.08 -3.41
N ASP A 361 -4.80 -7.70 -4.42
CA ASP A 361 -3.84 -6.59 -4.37
C ASP A 361 -4.53 -5.22 -4.26
N GLY A 362 -3.83 -4.27 -3.64
CA GLY A 362 -4.32 -2.91 -3.41
C GLY A 362 -5.02 -2.70 -2.06
N ILE A 363 -5.30 -3.74 -1.28
CA ILE A 363 -6.00 -3.61 0.01
C ILE A 363 -5.17 -2.82 1.04
N PRO A 364 -3.90 -3.19 1.36
CA PRO A 364 -3.11 -2.44 2.33
C PRO A 364 -2.84 -0.98 1.95
N GLN A 365 -2.90 -0.65 0.66
CA GLN A 365 -2.70 0.71 0.15
C GLN A 365 -3.87 1.66 0.47
N LEU A 366 -4.98 1.14 1.01
CA LEU A 366 -6.13 1.95 1.41
C LEU A 366 -5.86 2.81 2.66
N GLY A 367 -4.87 2.47 3.48
CA GLY A 367 -4.42 3.32 4.59
C GLY A 367 -3.85 2.57 5.78
N GLU A 368 -3.42 3.33 6.78
CA GLU A 368 -2.63 2.84 7.93
C GLU A 368 -3.35 1.84 8.84
N TYR A 369 -4.68 1.79 8.82
CA TYR A 369 -5.47 0.85 9.63
C TYR A 369 -5.71 -0.47 8.89
N VAL A 370 -5.21 -0.63 7.67
CA VAL A 370 -5.51 -1.77 6.80
C VAL A 370 -4.32 -2.70 6.65
N PHE A 371 -4.46 -3.90 7.22
CA PHE A 371 -3.48 -4.98 7.15
C PHE A 371 -4.02 -6.13 6.31
N ARG A 372 -3.12 -6.93 5.74
CA ARG A 372 -3.48 -8.12 4.95
C ARG A 372 -2.66 -9.32 5.42
N ASN A 373 -3.35 -10.40 5.78
CA ASN A 373 -2.74 -11.69 6.07
C ASN A 373 -3.34 -12.76 5.14
N SER A 374 -2.77 -12.84 3.94
CA SER A 374 -3.19 -13.77 2.90
C SER A 374 -1.99 -14.22 2.08
N LEU A 375 -2.04 -15.43 1.53
CA LEU A 375 -1.07 -15.89 0.55
C LEU A 375 -1.32 -15.20 -0.80
N THR A 376 -0.50 -14.19 -1.14
CA THR A 376 -0.72 -13.35 -2.34
C THR A 376 -0.15 -14.00 -3.60
N SER A 377 -0.68 -13.62 -4.77
CA SER A 377 -0.17 -14.07 -6.06
C SER A 377 1.33 -13.80 -6.21
N ARG A 378 1.77 -12.63 -5.75
CA ARG A 378 3.19 -12.25 -5.74
C ARG A 378 4.05 -13.15 -4.88
N LEU A 379 3.61 -13.53 -3.68
CA LEU A 379 4.39 -14.43 -2.82
C LEU A 379 4.53 -15.82 -3.45
N GLN A 380 3.43 -16.35 -4.00
CA GLN A 380 3.39 -17.67 -4.62
C GLN A 380 4.24 -17.74 -5.89
N ALA A 381 3.98 -16.84 -6.85
CA ALA A 381 4.68 -16.82 -8.14
C ALA A 381 6.19 -16.68 -7.96
N ARG A 382 6.63 -15.79 -7.06
CA ARG A 382 8.05 -15.59 -6.76
C ARG A 382 8.70 -16.81 -6.11
N ALA A 383 8.03 -17.40 -5.12
CA ALA A 383 8.56 -18.59 -4.45
C ALA A 383 8.71 -19.75 -5.43
N LEU A 384 7.74 -19.93 -6.33
CA LEU A 384 7.74 -20.98 -7.34
C LEU A 384 8.81 -20.75 -8.42
N ALA A 385 8.93 -19.52 -8.93
CA ALA A 385 9.97 -19.15 -9.89
C ALA A 385 11.39 -19.37 -9.32
N ARG A 386 11.64 -18.93 -8.09
CA ARG A 386 12.93 -19.17 -7.41
C ARG A 386 13.23 -20.64 -7.23
N TYR A 387 12.24 -21.42 -6.79
CA TYR A 387 12.40 -22.86 -6.68
C TYR A 387 12.77 -23.47 -8.03
N ALA A 388 12.06 -23.12 -9.10
CA ALA A 388 12.28 -23.66 -10.43
C ALA A 388 13.66 -23.28 -11.01
N VAL A 389 14.04 -22.01 -10.93
CA VAL A 389 15.31 -21.53 -11.49
C VAL A 389 16.49 -21.92 -10.59
N GLU A 390 16.47 -21.52 -9.32
CA GLU A 390 17.65 -21.64 -8.45
C GLU A 390 17.88 -23.07 -7.96
N ARG A 391 16.80 -23.83 -7.73
CA ARG A 391 16.88 -25.16 -7.10
C ARG A 391 16.79 -26.29 -8.11
N MET A 392 15.92 -26.15 -9.11
CA MET A 392 15.77 -27.16 -10.17
C MET A 392 16.66 -26.89 -11.38
N GLY A 393 17.13 -25.65 -11.58
CA GLY A 393 18.00 -25.28 -12.70
C GLY A 393 17.26 -25.11 -14.02
N TYR A 394 15.96 -24.84 -14.00
CA TYR A 394 15.18 -24.58 -15.21
C TYR A 394 15.49 -23.18 -15.76
N GLU A 395 15.73 -23.08 -17.07
CA GLU A 395 16.16 -21.85 -17.74
C GLU A 395 15.07 -21.28 -18.67
N SER A 396 14.09 -22.10 -19.05
CA SER A 396 13.02 -21.76 -19.98
C SER A 396 11.64 -22.22 -19.50
N PHE A 397 10.62 -21.38 -19.67
CA PHE A 397 9.28 -21.60 -19.12
C PHE A 397 8.20 -21.32 -20.16
N GLY A 398 7.20 -22.20 -20.22
CA GLY A 398 5.92 -21.92 -20.87
C GLY A 398 4.87 -21.49 -19.84
N ILE A 399 3.91 -20.67 -20.25
CA ILE A 399 2.76 -20.30 -19.41
C ILE A 399 1.47 -20.68 -20.13
N LEU A 400 0.55 -21.34 -19.43
CA LEU A 400 -0.81 -21.60 -19.90
C LEU A 400 -1.79 -21.06 -18.88
N ARG A 401 -2.42 -19.91 -19.16
CA ARG A 401 -3.23 -19.20 -18.16
C ARG A 401 -4.67 -18.87 -18.58
N PRO A 402 -5.60 -18.79 -17.62
CA PRO A 402 -6.95 -18.34 -17.92
C PRO A 402 -6.97 -16.84 -18.25
N GLN A 403 -7.93 -16.44 -19.08
CA GLN A 403 -8.25 -15.03 -19.36
C GLN A 403 -9.00 -14.41 -18.18
N SER A 404 -8.33 -14.31 -17.04
CA SER A 404 -8.85 -13.71 -15.82
C SER A 404 -7.82 -12.75 -15.22
N ARG A 405 -8.29 -11.78 -14.44
CA ARG A 405 -7.41 -10.84 -13.73
C ARG A 405 -6.39 -11.56 -12.83
N LEU A 406 -6.80 -12.65 -12.20
CA LEU A 406 -5.92 -13.43 -11.33
C LEU A 406 -4.85 -14.17 -12.14
N GLY A 407 -5.23 -14.82 -13.24
CA GLY A 407 -4.30 -15.50 -14.14
C GLY A 407 -3.28 -14.55 -14.77
N GLU A 408 -3.72 -13.37 -15.20
CA GLU A 408 -2.85 -12.30 -15.71
C GLU A 408 -1.87 -11.80 -14.63
N GLU A 409 -2.33 -11.61 -13.40
CA GLU A 409 -1.48 -11.19 -12.29
C GLU A 409 -0.40 -12.22 -11.96
N PHE A 410 -0.77 -13.51 -11.90
CA PHE A 410 0.18 -14.60 -11.67
C PHE A 410 1.21 -14.72 -12.79
N ALA A 411 0.77 -14.76 -14.05
CA ALA A 411 1.67 -14.87 -15.20
C ALA A 411 2.67 -13.72 -15.23
N ARG A 412 2.18 -12.47 -15.12
CA ARG A 412 3.06 -11.29 -15.08
C ARG A 412 4.10 -11.38 -13.95
N VAL A 413 3.69 -11.69 -12.73
CA VAL A 413 4.65 -11.72 -11.60
C VAL A 413 5.61 -12.90 -11.69
N PHE A 414 5.16 -14.03 -12.25
CA PHE A 414 6.04 -15.17 -12.51
C PHE A 414 7.10 -14.81 -13.56
N THR A 415 6.68 -14.22 -14.70
CA THR A 415 7.60 -13.74 -15.75
C THR A 415 8.60 -12.72 -15.19
N GLU A 416 8.14 -11.71 -14.45
CA GLU A 416 9.01 -10.70 -13.82
C GLU A 416 10.10 -11.35 -12.94
N GLU A 417 9.74 -12.38 -12.15
CA GLU A 417 10.72 -13.03 -11.26
C GLU A 417 11.65 -13.98 -12.04
N VAL A 418 11.13 -14.74 -13.02
CA VAL A 418 11.93 -15.63 -13.88
C VAL A 418 13.02 -14.84 -14.62
N GLU A 419 12.64 -13.71 -15.24
CA GLU A 419 13.57 -12.83 -15.94
C GLU A 419 14.60 -12.21 -15.00
N ALA A 420 14.17 -11.80 -13.80
CA ALA A 420 15.07 -11.26 -12.78
C ALA A 420 16.11 -12.29 -12.29
N LEU A 421 15.78 -13.59 -12.37
CA LEU A 421 16.67 -14.71 -12.03
C LEU A 421 17.54 -15.16 -13.22
N GLY A 422 17.40 -14.56 -14.39
CA GLY A 422 18.20 -14.84 -15.58
C GLY A 422 17.69 -15.98 -16.46
N ALA A 423 16.45 -16.43 -16.24
CA ALA A 423 15.75 -17.40 -17.08
C ALA A 423 14.71 -16.70 -17.98
N LEU A 424 14.05 -17.44 -18.87
CA LEU A 424 13.15 -16.87 -19.88
C LEU A 424 11.77 -17.52 -19.85
N VAL A 425 10.73 -16.70 -20.01
CA VAL A 425 9.42 -17.20 -20.47
C VAL A 425 9.42 -17.14 -21.99
N VAL A 426 9.38 -18.31 -22.62
CA VAL A 426 9.52 -18.46 -24.08
C VAL A 426 8.19 -18.53 -24.80
N ASP A 427 7.11 -18.86 -24.08
CA ASP A 427 5.76 -18.92 -24.62
C ASP A 427 4.69 -18.64 -23.56
N GLU A 428 3.58 -18.04 -23.96
CA GLU A 428 2.43 -17.73 -23.11
C GLU A 428 1.12 -17.89 -23.89
N GLU A 429 0.33 -18.89 -23.50
CA GLU A 429 -0.98 -19.17 -24.08
C GLU A 429 -2.13 -18.83 -23.12
N ILE A 430 -3.23 -18.37 -23.70
CA ILE A 430 -4.39 -17.84 -22.98
C ILE A 430 -5.64 -18.62 -23.38
N TYR A 431 -6.44 -19.03 -22.40
CA TYR A 431 -7.73 -19.68 -22.64
C TYR A 431 -8.91 -18.98 -21.93
N PRO A 432 -10.14 -19.05 -22.47
CA PRO A 432 -11.35 -18.59 -21.77
C PRO A 432 -11.57 -19.32 -20.44
N VAL A 433 -12.07 -18.63 -19.41
CA VAL A 433 -12.29 -19.22 -18.07
C VAL A 433 -13.27 -20.42 -18.10
N ASP A 434 -14.21 -20.43 -19.03
CA ASP A 434 -15.19 -21.51 -19.23
C ASP A 434 -14.72 -22.58 -20.23
N ALA A 435 -13.47 -22.52 -20.70
CA ALA A 435 -12.91 -23.53 -21.61
C ALA A 435 -12.93 -24.94 -21.01
N THR A 436 -13.25 -25.90 -21.86
CA THR A 436 -13.21 -27.35 -21.58
C THR A 436 -12.33 -28.11 -22.57
N ASP A 437 -11.88 -27.43 -23.63
CA ASP A 437 -10.96 -27.92 -24.66
C ASP A 437 -9.77 -26.96 -24.68
N PHE A 438 -8.56 -27.53 -24.68
CA PHE A 438 -7.29 -26.82 -24.63
C PHE A 438 -6.37 -27.20 -25.80
N ARG A 439 -6.89 -27.95 -26.78
CA ARG A 439 -6.11 -28.43 -27.95
C ARG A 439 -5.34 -27.31 -28.63
N VAL A 440 -6.01 -26.20 -28.93
CA VAL A 440 -5.42 -25.08 -29.68
C VAL A 440 -4.23 -24.49 -28.92
N GLN A 441 -4.41 -24.20 -27.63
CA GLN A 441 -3.37 -23.64 -26.78
C GLN A 441 -2.19 -24.61 -26.63
N ILE A 442 -2.46 -25.90 -26.47
CA ILE A 442 -1.39 -26.89 -26.32
C ILE A 442 -0.60 -27.04 -27.63
N LYS A 443 -1.26 -27.01 -28.80
CA LYS A 443 -0.57 -27.04 -30.10
C LYS A 443 0.29 -25.80 -30.33
N HIS A 444 -0.18 -24.61 -29.93
CA HIS A 444 0.65 -23.40 -29.99
C HIS A 444 1.91 -23.51 -29.13
N LEU A 445 1.79 -24.01 -27.89
CA LEU A 445 2.96 -24.25 -27.01
C LEU A 445 3.99 -25.21 -27.61
N MET A 446 3.56 -26.07 -28.54
CA MET A 446 4.40 -27.01 -29.28
C MET A 446 4.95 -26.42 -30.58
N GLY A 447 4.57 -25.19 -30.94
CA GLY A 447 4.87 -24.58 -32.23
C GLY A 447 4.14 -25.22 -33.41
N GLU A 448 3.05 -25.94 -33.17
CA GLU A 448 2.25 -26.65 -34.18
C GLU A 448 1.08 -25.79 -34.71
N ASP A 449 0.67 -26.05 -35.96
CA ASP A 449 -0.54 -25.47 -36.53
C ASP A 449 -1.79 -26.13 -35.88
N PRO A 450 -2.64 -25.37 -35.16
CA PRO A 450 -3.82 -25.90 -34.50
C PRO A 450 -4.87 -26.47 -35.47
N GLU A 451 -4.91 -25.95 -36.70
CA GLU A 451 -5.84 -26.37 -37.76
C GLU A 451 -5.44 -27.68 -38.42
N ARG A 452 -4.17 -28.10 -38.26
CA ARG A 452 -3.68 -29.39 -38.77
C ARG A 452 -4.48 -30.54 -38.14
N PRO A 453 -4.99 -31.51 -38.94
CA PRO A 453 -5.71 -32.67 -38.41
C PRO A 453 -4.86 -33.49 -37.44
N ASP A 454 -5.48 -34.06 -36.40
CA ASP A 454 -4.76 -34.87 -35.40
C ASP A 454 -4.43 -36.27 -35.91
N ASP A 455 -5.25 -36.82 -36.82
CA ASP A 455 -5.01 -38.12 -37.45
C ASP A 455 -4.15 -37.92 -38.72
N PRO A 456 -2.94 -38.51 -38.78
CA PRO A 456 -2.11 -38.45 -39.97
C PRO A 456 -2.76 -38.97 -41.24
N ALA A 457 -3.80 -39.82 -41.12
CA ALA A 457 -4.58 -40.30 -42.26
C ALA A 457 -5.38 -39.18 -42.96
N ASP A 458 -5.70 -38.09 -42.24
CA ASP A 458 -6.47 -36.95 -42.74
C ASP A 458 -5.57 -35.82 -43.28
N TRP A 459 -4.24 -35.97 -43.21
CA TRP A 459 -3.29 -35.01 -43.76
C TRP A 459 -3.31 -35.00 -45.29
N SER A 460 -3.12 -33.82 -45.88
CA SER A 460 -2.87 -33.67 -47.31
C SER A 460 -1.56 -34.32 -47.73
N GLU A 461 -1.42 -34.65 -49.03
CA GLU A 461 -0.17 -35.22 -49.57
C GLU A 461 1.04 -34.30 -49.31
N GLU A 462 0.85 -32.98 -49.29
CA GLU A 462 1.91 -32.00 -49.01
C GLU A 462 2.34 -32.06 -47.54
N GLU A 463 1.40 -32.11 -46.59
CA GLU A 463 1.69 -32.25 -45.16
C GLU A 463 2.36 -33.58 -44.81
N GLN A 464 1.92 -34.68 -45.45
CA GLN A 464 2.56 -36.00 -45.29
C GLN A 464 4.01 -36.01 -45.78
N ILE A 465 4.31 -35.26 -46.84
CA ILE A 465 5.67 -35.12 -47.36
C ILE A 465 6.50 -34.23 -46.44
N GLU A 466 5.96 -33.12 -45.96
CA GLU A 466 6.65 -32.20 -45.05
C GLU A 466 7.08 -32.91 -43.75
N ASP A 467 6.20 -33.73 -43.17
CA ASP A 467 6.46 -34.52 -41.96
C ASP A 467 7.69 -35.44 -42.08
N LEU A 468 7.92 -36.02 -43.26
CA LEU A 468 9.08 -36.88 -43.53
C LEU A 468 10.42 -36.14 -43.48
N PHE A 469 10.41 -34.81 -43.55
CA PHE A 469 11.59 -33.95 -43.55
C PHE A 469 11.71 -33.04 -42.32
N VAL A 470 10.76 -33.11 -41.37
CA VAL A 470 10.87 -32.41 -40.08
C VAL A 470 11.96 -33.09 -39.25
N PRO A 471 13.02 -32.36 -38.82
CA PRO A 471 14.02 -32.92 -37.93
C PRO A 471 13.40 -33.24 -36.55
N ASP A 472 13.84 -34.30 -35.89
CA ASP A 472 13.50 -34.63 -34.49
C ASP A 472 14.06 -33.54 -33.53
N PHE A 473 13.45 -32.36 -33.52
CA PHE A 473 13.67 -31.37 -32.47
C PHE A 473 12.89 -31.78 -31.22
N PRO A 474 13.34 -31.38 -30.01
CA PRO A 474 12.48 -31.50 -28.83
C PRO A 474 11.16 -30.77 -29.12
N PRO A 475 10.00 -31.42 -28.92
CA PRO A 475 8.70 -30.86 -29.27
C PRO A 475 8.34 -29.59 -28.49
N VAL A 476 9.03 -29.37 -27.36
CA VAL A 476 8.74 -28.31 -26.40
C VAL A 476 9.98 -27.44 -26.23
N CYS A 477 9.81 -26.12 -26.29
CA CYS A 477 10.89 -25.15 -26.17
C CYS A 477 11.17 -24.67 -24.74
N PHE A 478 10.51 -25.26 -23.74
CA PHE A 478 10.60 -24.89 -22.33
C PHE A 478 10.88 -26.09 -21.41
N ASP A 479 11.57 -25.82 -20.30
CA ASP A 479 11.93 -26.80 -19.26
C ASP A 479 10.78 -27.07 -18.28
N ALA A 480 9.84 -26.12 -18.11
CA ALA A 480 8.70 -26.27 -17.20
C ALA A 480 7.48 -25.48 -17.68
N LEU A 481 6.27 -25.95 -17.34
CA LEU A 481 5.00 -25.32 -17.69
C LEU A 481 4.31 -24.77 -16.45
N PHE A 482 4.09 -23.45 -16.40
CA PHE A 482 3.35 -22.80 -15.33
C PHE A 482 1.88 -22.60 -15.70
N ILE A 483 0.98 -23.08 -14.84
CA ILE A 483 -0.47 -23.04 -15.08
C ILE A 483 -1.18 -22.47 -13.84
N PRO A 484 -1.41 -21.14 -13.78
CA PRO A 484 -2.01 -20.47 -12.62
C PRO A 484 -3.54 -20.56 -12.62
N ASP A 485 -4.07 -21.77 -12.43
CA ASP A 485 -5.51 -22.02 -12.28
C ASP A 485 -5.80 -23.06 -11.17
N TYR A 486 -7.08 -23.31 -10.89
CA TYR A 486 -7.57 -24.22 -9.86
C TYR A 486 -7.63 -25.67 -10.34
N ALA A 487 -7.65 -26.59 -9.37
CA ALA A 487 -7.66 -28.04 -9.58
C ALA A 487 -8.67 -28.52 -10.64
N ASP A 488 -9.89 -27.99 -10.65
CA ASP A 488 -10.94 -28.36 -11.61
C ASP A 488 -10.53 -28.12 -13.08
N LYS A 489 -9.72 -27.10 -13.34
CA LYS A 489 -9.15 -26.85 -14.68
C LYS A 489 -7.96 -27.73 -14.97
N ILE A 490 -7.09 -27.97 -13.98
CA ILE A 490 -5.94 -28.84 -14.15
C ILE A 490 -6.36 -30.28 -14.45
N GLU A 491 -7.46 -30.75 -13.87
CA GLU A 491 -8.06 -32.05 -14.16
C GLU A 491 -8.40 -32.22 -15.65
N LEU A 492 -8.73 -31.14 -16.35
CA LEU A 492 -9.03 -31.15 -17.77
C LEU A 492 -7.77 -30.97 -18.63
N ILE A 493 -6.84 -30.10 -18.21
CA ILE A 493 -5.63 -29.76 -18.96
C ILE A 493 -4.60 -30.90 -18.90
N ALA A 494 -4.27 -31.40 -17.70
CA ALA A 494 -3.16 -32.31 -17.48
C ALA A 494 -3.22 -33.61 -18.32
N PRO A 495 -4.40 -34.24 -18.54
CA PRO A 495 -4.51 -35.40 -19.43
C PRO A 495 -4.23 -35.11 -20.91
N GLN A 496 -4.46 -33.87 -21.36
CA GLN A 496 -4.32 -33.46 -22.76
C GLN A 496 -2.86 -33.14 -23.12
N LEU A 497 -2.06 -32.66 -22.16
CA LEU A 497 -0.64 -32.34 -22.36
C LEU A 497 0.15 -33.51 -23.01
N PRO A 498 0.20 -34.73 -22.43
CA PRO A 498 0.95 -35.83 -23.03
C PRO A 498 0.29 -36.40 -24.29
N PHE A 499 -1.03 -36.19 -24.47
CA PHE A 499 -1.74 -36.59 -25.69
C PHE A 499 -1.24 -35.78 -26.90
N TYR A 500 -1.05 -34.47 -26.72
CA TYR A 500 -0.52 -33.56 -27.74
C TYR A 500 1.01 -33.38 -27.70
N GLY A 501 1.74 -34.26 -27.01
CA GLY A 501 3.20 -34.32 -27.11
C GLY A 501 4.00 -33.60 -26.02
N ILE A 502 3.38 -32.84 -25.12
CA ILE A 502 4.03 -32.29 -23.91
C ILE A 502 4.17 -33.43 -22.89
N LYS A 503 5.30 -34.13 -22.94
CA LYS A 503 5.64 -35.27 -22.08
C LYS A 503 6.83 -34.94 -21.20
N ASP A 504 6.81 -35.43 -19.97
CA ASP A 504 7.92 -35.30 -19.01
C ASP A 504 8.32 -33.84 -18.69
N VAL A 505 7.42 -32.88 -18.95
CA VAL A 505 7.61 -31.47 -18.56
C VAL A 505 7.07 -31.24 -17.15
N PRO A 506 7.91 -30.81 -16.19
CA PRO A 506 7.49 -30.38 -14.86
C PRO A 506 6.36 -29.36 -14.91
N LEU A 507 5.27 -29.66 -14.20
CA LEU A 507 4.13 -28.76 -14.06
C LEU A 507 4.29 -27.91 -12.79
N LEU A 508 4.09 -26.61 -12.94
CA LEU A 508 4.17 -25.61 -11.88
C LEU A 508 2.79 -24.98 -11.66
N GLY A 509 2.32 -24.97 -10.40
CA GLY A 509 0.97 -24.53 -10.04
C GLY A 509 0.89 -23.55 -8.88
N ILE A 510 -0.33 -23.09 -8.61
CA ILE A 510 -0.67 -22.22 -7.48
C ILE A 510 -1.31 -23.03 -6.35
N ASN A 511 -1.56 -22.39 -5.20
CA ASN A 511 -2.16 -23.05 -4.03
C ASN A 511 -3.54 -23.67 -4.31
N GLY A 512 -4.24 -23.23 -5.36
CA GLY A 512 -5.50 -23.81 -5.84
C GLY A 512 -5.39 -25.26 -6.34
N TRP A 513 -4.17 -25.82 -6.42
CA TRP A 513 -3.93 -27.23 -6.73
C TRP A 513 -3.97 -28.14 -5.51
N ASN A 514 -3.99 -27.58 -4.29
CA ASN A 514 -4.06 -28.35 -3.06
C ASN A 514 -5.49 -28.89 -2.83
N ASP A 515 -5.94 -29.73 -3.74
CA ASP A 515 -7.23 -30.40 -3.71
C ASP A 515 -7.04 -31.92 -3.79
N PRO A 516 -7.60 -32.70 -2.84
CA PRO A 516 -7.56 -34.15 -2.90
C PRO A 516 -8.16 -34.76 -4.18
N ASP A 517 -9.12 -34.09 -4.83
CA ASP A 517 -9.77 -34.58 -6.04
C ASP A 517 -8.84 -34.54 -7.26
N LEU A 518 -7.92 -33.56 -7.32
CA LEU A 518 -6.92 -33.48 -8.39
C LEU A 518 -6.09 -34.77 -8.49
N LEU A 519 -5.68 -35.33 -7.35
CA LEU A 519 -4.93 -36.58 -7.30
C LEU A 519 -5.80 -37.80 -7.70
N ARG A 520 -7.11 -37.76 -7.43
CA ARG A 520 -8.02 -38.86 -7.78
C ARG A 520 -8.30 -38.90 -9.28
N HIS A 521 -8.50 -37.74 -9.91
CA HIS A 521 -8.92 -37.66 -11.31
C HIS A 521 -7.73 -37.57 -12.27
N ALA A 522 -6.67 -36.84 -11.90
CA ALA A 522 -5.54 -36.54 -12.77
C ALA A 522 -4.18 -37.00 -12.21
N GLY A 523 -4.13 -37.75 -11.11
CA GLY A 523 -2.88 -38.09 -10.39
C GLY A 523 -1.73 -38.58 -11.27
N ARG A 524 -1.99 -39.47 -12.25
CA ARG A 524 -0.94 -39.97 -13.16
C ARG A 524 -0.33 -38.90 -14.09
N TYR A 525 -1.03 -37.80 -14.29
CA TYR A 525 -0.65 -36.70 -15.18
C TYR A 525 -0.01 -35.52 -14.45
N VAL A 526 -0.18 -35.45 -13.14
CA VAL A 526 0.39 -34.42 -12.26
C VAL A 526 1.47 -34.98 -11.33
N GLU A 527 1.96 -36.19 -11.61
CA GLU A 527 3.06 -36.79 -10.87
C GLU A 527 4.32 -35.92 -11.01
N GLY A 528 4.94 -35.56 -9.89
CA GLY A 528 6.09 -34.66 -9.86
C GLY A 528 5.75 -33.17 -10.03
N ALA A 529 4.47 -32.80 -10.16
CA ALA A 529 4.07 -31.41 -10.19
C ALA A 529 4.38 -30.70 -8.86
N VAL A 530 4.68 -29.39 -8.94
CA VAL A 530 5.03 -28.56 -7.79
C VAL A 530 4.14 -27.33 -7.76
N PHE A 531 3.59 -27.00 -6.61
CA PHE A 531 2.83 -25.77 -6.40
C PHE A 531 3.24 -25.09 -5.10
N ALA A 532 2.99 -23.78 -5.03
CA ALA A 532 3.24 -23.00 -3.82
C ALA A 532 2.00 -23.00 -2.91
N ASP A 533 2.21 -23.15 -1.60
CA ASP A 533 1.12 -23.08 -0.62
C ASP A 533 1.59 -22.44 0.70
N GLY A 534 0.63 -21.92 1.48
CA GLY A 534 0.83 -21.29 2.78
C GLY A 534 0.83 -22.28 3.95
N PHE A 535 0.38 -23.52 3.72
CA PHE A 535 0.35 -24.56 4.75
C PHE A 535 0.56 -25.96 4.17
N PHE A 536 1.39 -26.75 4.84
CA PHE A 536 1.62 -28.15 4.50
C PHE A 536 1.45 -29.01 5.76
N ARG A 537 0.38 -29.82 5.79
CA ARG A 537 0.01 -30.59 6.99
C ARG A 537 1.05 -31.61 7.45
N TYR A 538 1.88 -32.12 6.53
CA TYR A 538 2.97 -33.06 6.87
C TYR A 538 4.30 -32.35 7.14
N SER A 539 4.27 -31.04 7.38
CA SER A 539 5.48 -30.28 7.72
C SER A 539 6.16 -30.87 8.97
N PRO A 540 7.51 -30.98 8.96
CA PRO A 540 8.25 -31.47 10.12
C PRO A 540 8.32 -30.44 11.26
N TYR A 541 7.81 -29.22 11.07
CA TYR A 541 7.87 -28.19 12.11
C TYR A 541 6.98 -28.56 13.31
N PRO A 542 7.51 -28.53 14.55
CA PRO A 542 6.75 -28.92 15.74
C PRO A 542 5.42 -28.19 15.89
N PHE A 543 5.38 -26.88 15.64
CA PHE A 543 4.15 -26.09 15.76
C PHE A 543 3.08 -26.47 14.73
N VAL A 544 3.45 -27.01 13.57
CA VAL A 544 2.50 -27.50 12.57
C VAL A 544 1.94 -28.85 13.01
N GLN A 545 2.79 -29.75 13.49
CA GLN A 545 2.36 -31.06 14.01
C GLN A 545 1.40 -30.89 15.19
N ASP A 546 1.71 -29.97 16.11
CA ASP A 546 0.84 -29.64 17.24
C ASP A 546 -0.51 -29.05 16.78
N PHE A 547 -0.50 -28.18 15.77
CA PHE A 547 -1.74 -27.62 15.20
C PHE A 547 -2.59 -28.72 14.55
N VAL A 548 -2.01 -29.56 13.70
CA VAL A 548 -2.72 -30.67 13.03
C VAL A 548 -3.31 -31.62 14.05
N HIS A 549 -2.53 -32.04 15.05
CA HIS A 549 -2.99 -32.92 16.12
C HIS A 549 -4.20 -32.33 16.86
N ARG A 550 -4.10 -31.08 17.33
CA ARG A 550 -5.20 -30.41 18.04
C ARG A 550 -6.43 -30.22 17.17
N TYR A 551 -6.24 -29.83 15.91
CA TYR A 551 -7.34 -29.65 14.97
C TYR A 551 -8.10 -30.97 14.78
N THR A 552 -7.38 -32.08 14.58
CA THR A 552 -7.97 -33.41 14.42
C THR A 552 -8.62 -33.93 15.70
N GLU A 553 -8.05 -33.66 16.88
CA GLU A 553 -8.68 -33.99 18.16
C GLU A 553 -10.03 -33.27 18.35
N VAL A 554 -10.11 -31.98 17.99
CA VAL A 554 -11.31 -31.16 18.20
C VAL A 554 -12.38 -31.42 17.13
N TYR A 555 -12.01 -31.52 15.86
CA TYR A 555 -12.95 -31.57 14.73
C TYR A 555 -13.12 -32.95 14.09
N GLY A 556 -12.27 -33.93 14.44
CA GLY A 556 -12.35 -35.29 13.90
C GLY A 556 -11.93 -35.43 12.43
N GLU A 557 -11.29 -34.40 11.87
CA GLU A 557 -10.78 -34.38 10.49
C GLU A 557 -9.43 -33.65 10.42
N GLU A 558 -8.71 -33.83 9.30
CA GLU A 558 -7.45 -33.13 9.07
C GLU A 558 -7.71 -31.68 8.59
N PRO A 559 -6.89 -30.70 9.00
CA PRO A 559 -7.02 -29.33 8.50
C PRO A 559 -6.70 -29.24 7.00
N SER A 560 -7.47 -28.40 6.30
CA SER A 560 -7.27 -28.01 4.90
C SER A 560 -7.27 -26.48 4.78
N ILE A 561 -6.78 -25.97 3.65
CA ILE A 561 -6.78 -24.53 3.36
C ILE A 561 -7.87 -24.13 2.36
#